data_AF-A0A0J1CVK6-F1
#
_entry.id   AF-A0A0J1CVK6-F1
#
_cell.length_a   1.000
_cell.length_b   1.000
_cell.length_c   1.000
_cell.angle_alpha   90.00
_cell.angle_beta   90.00
_cell.angle_gamma   90.00
#
_symmetry.space_group_name_H-M   'P 1'
#
loop_
_entity.id
_entity.type
_entity.pdbx_description
1 polymer ?
#
loop_
_entity_poly.entity_id
_entity_poly.type
_entity_poly.pdbx_seq_one_letter_code
_entity_poly.pdbx_strand_id
1 'polypeptide(L)'
;MDDLKAFTFFHDWYIDILAVTDDGDSLTLGLKLDERRATVTFAGTTRCVIEHYGLLNIVYDIKLLEPGTPGYEKALRTLNQSDRFSDKQPKHLALVAATVGAEMIIEFGSLRIEST
;
A
#
# COMPACT_ATOMS: atom_id res chain seq x y z
N MET A 1 -13.99 -0.16 -0.23
CA MET A 1 -13.69 -1.55 0.23
C MET A 1 -13.99 -2.56 -0.88
N ASP A 2 -15.03 -2.32 -1.68
CA ASP A 2 -15.29 -3.06 -2.92
C ASP A 2 -14.32 -2.71 -4.05
N ASP A 3 -13.65 -1.56 -3.97
CA ASP A 3 -12.77 -1.06 -5.03
C ASP A 3 -11.55 -1.98 -5.24
N LEU A 4 -10.89 -2.45 -4.18
CA LEU A 4 -9.78 -3.42 -4.30
C LEU A 4 -10.25 -4.76 -4.87
N LYS A 5 -11.47 -5.21 -4.51
CA LYS A 5 -12.03 -6.47 -5.00
C LYS A 5 -12.28 -6.44 -6.51
N ALA A 6 -12.63 -5.27 -7.06
CA ALA A 6 -12.82 -5.09 -8.50
C ALA A 6 -11.54 -5.36 -9.32
N PHE A 7 -10.37 -5.30 -8.67
CA PHE A 7 -9.06 -5.61 -9.27
C PHE A 7 -8.47 -6.93 -8.75
N THR A 8 -9.26 -7.77 -8.07
CA THR A 8 -8.77 -9.00 -7.42
C THR A 8 -7.59 -8.71 -6.48
N PHE A 9 -7.68 -7.61 -5.73
CA PHE A 9 -6.63 -7.12 -4.83
C PHE A 9 -5.27 -6.90 -5.52
N PHE A 10 -5.28 -6.67 -6.84
CA PHE A 10 -4.11 -6.50 -7.68
C PHE A 10 -3.17 -7.72 -7.74
N HIS A 11 -3.67 -8.92 -7.47
CA HIS A 11 -2.89 -10.16 -7.63
C HIS A 11 -2.25 -10.24 -9.02
N ASP A 12 -0.95 -10.55 -9.08
CA ASP A 12 -0.09 -10.60 -10.28
C ASP A 12 0.19 -9.25 -10.98
N TRP A 13 -0.28 -8.13 -10.44
CA TRP A 13 0.09 -6.82 -10.98
C TRP A 13 1.53 -6.47 -10.59
N TYR A 14 2.25 -5.85 -11.52
CA TYR A 14 3.59 -5.32 -11.30
C TYR A 14 3.51 -3.92 -10.70
N ILE A 15 4.30 -3.66 -9.66
CA ILE A 15 4.55 -2.31 -9.14
C ILE A 15 5.72 -1.72 -9.93
N ASP A 16 5.45 -0.71 -10.74
CA ASP A 16 6.48 -0.03 -11.55
C ASP A 16 6.66 1.45 -11.21
N ILE A 17 5.76 2.01 -10.40
CA ILE A 17 5.93 3.34 -9.81
C ILE A 17 5.69 3.23 -8.31
N LEU A 18 6.60 3.84 -7.56
CA LEU A 18 6.45 4.17 -6.14
C LEU A 18 6.71 5.67 -6.02
N ALA A 19 5.67 6.45 -5.78
CA ALA A 19 5.75 7.91 -5.77
C ALA A 19 5.20 8.49 -4.48
N VAL A 20 5.89 9.50 -3.95
CA VAL A 20 5.34 10.40 -2.94
C VAL A 20 4.59 11.50 -3.69
N THR A 21 3.30 11.67 -3.38
CA THR A 21 2.37 12.58 -4.06
C THR A 21 1.66 13.50 -3.06
N ASP A 22 0.80 14.40 -3.55
CA ASP A 22 0.04 15.37 -2.74
C ASP A 22 0.92 16.14 -1.75
N ASP A 23 1.98 16.77 -2.25
CA ASP A 23 2.94 17.57 -1.46
C ASP A 23 3.58 16.82 -0.28
N GLY A 24 3.76 15.49 -0.41
CA GLY A 24 4.36 14.67 0.64
C GLY A 24 3.35 13.92 1.51
N ASP A 25 2.04 14.08 1.28
CA ASP A 25 0.99 13.52 2.12
C ASP A 25 0.51 12.13 1.69
N SER A 26 0.90 11.67 0.50
CA SER A 26 0.35 10.46 -0.10
C SER A 26 1.44 9.54 -0.64
N LEU A 27 1.22 8.24 -0.52
CA LEU A 27 1.96 7.22 -1.26
C LEU A 27 1.10 6.74 -2.43
N THR A 28 1.62 6.85 -3.66
CA THR A 28 0.98 6.35 -4.87
C THR A 28 1.79 5.21 -5.48
N LEU A 29 1.13 4.08 -5.68
CA LEU A 29 1.64 2.95 -6.47
C LEU A 29 1.13 3.05 -7.90
N GLY A 30 2.01 2.89 -8.88
CA GLY A 30 1.63 2.59 -10.26
C GLY A 30 1.68 1.08 -10.48
N LEU A 31 0.57 0.53 -10.97
CA LEU A 31 0.36 -0.89 -11.14
C LEU A 31 0.07 -1.22 -12.61
N LYS A 32 0.67 -2.31 -13.11
CA LYS A 32 0.45 -2.80 -14.47
C LYS A 32 0.11 -4.29 -14.49
N LEU A 33 -0.87 -4.66 -15.33
CA LEU A 33 -1.16 -6.05 -15.70
C LEU A 33 -1.46 -6.10 -17.20
N ASP A 34 -0.57 -6.69 -17.99
CA ASP A 34 -0.59 -6.63 -19.46
C ASP A 34 -0.74 -5.18 -19.94
N GLU A 35 -1.80 -4.86 -20.69
CA GLU A 35 -2.10 -3.51 -21.18
C GLU A 35 -2.89 -2.64 -20.17
N ARG A 36 -3.29 -3.19 -19.02
CA ARG A 36 -4.07 -2.48 -18.01
C ARG A 36 -3.16 -1.65 -17.11
N ARG A 37 -3.61 -0.44 -16.79
CA ARG A 37 -2.93 0.49 -15.89
C ARG A 37 -3.86 0.91 -14.77
N ALA A 38 -3.33 0.92 -13.55
CA ALA A 38 -4.01 1.50 -12.42
C ALA A 38 -3.02 2.24 -11.53
N THR A 39 -3.53 3.16 -10.73
CA THR A 39 -2.82 3.71 -9.58
C THR A 39 -3.59 3.41 -8.31
N VAL A 40 -2.87 3.14 -7.23
CA VAL A 40 -3.42 3.01 -5.88
C VAL A 40 -2.75 4.07 -5.01
N THR A 41 -3.53 5.03 -4.55
CA THR A 41 -3.04 6.12 -3.71
C THR A 41 -3.56 5.96 -2.29
N PHE A 42 -2.63 5.82 -1.34
CA PHE A 42 -2.86 5.86 0.09
C PHE A 42 -2.74 7.31 0.56
N ALA A 43 -3.87 8.01 0.63
CA ALA A 43 -3.90 9.42 0.96
C ALA A 43 -3.84 9.68 2.47
N GLY A 44 -3.16 10.75 2.87
CA GLY A 44 -2.91 11.06 4.27
C GLY A 44 -2.06 9.98 4.93
N THR A 45 -1.03 9.49 4.22
CA THR A 45 -0.07 8.56 4.77
C THR A 45 0.72 9.24 5.87
N THR A 46 0.90 8.55 7.00
CA THR A 46 1.66 9.09 8.14
C THR A 46 2.92 8.29 8.44
N ARG A 47 2.92 7.02 8.04
CA ARG A 47 4.06 6.09 8.10
C ARG A 47 3.97 5.10 6.95
N CYS A 48 5.12 4.75 6.40
CA CYS A 48 5.25 3.69 5.40
C CYS A 48 6.59 2.97 5.62
N VAL A 49 6.55 1.64 5.62
CA VAL A 49 7.75 0.79 5.62
C VAL A 49 7.71 -0.06 4.38
N ILE A 50 8.85 -0.17 3.71
CA ILE A 50 9.03 -1.01 2.53
C ILE A 50 10.15 -2.00 2.85
N GLU A 51 9.84 -3.29 2.72
CA GLU A 51 10.78 -4.38 2.96
C GLU A 51 11.02 -5.15 1.66
N HIS A 52 12.18 -5.79 1.56
CA HIS A 52 12.50 -6.74 0.49
C HIS A 52 12.37 -6.21 -0.96
N TYR A 53 12.55 -4.89 -1.16
CA TYR A 53 12.42 -4.25 -2.47
C TYR A 53 13.28 -4.92 -3.55
N GLY A 54 12.64 -5.39 -4.62
CA GLY A 54 13.27 -6.07 -5.74
C GLY A 54 12.96 -5.37 -7.07
N LEU A 55 13.41 -5.95 -8.19
CA LEU A 55 13.11 -5.39 -9.52
C LEU A 55 11.80 -5.92 -10.12
N LEU A 56 11.32 -7.09 -9.70
CA LEU A 56 10.09 -7.68 -10.24
C LEU A 56 8.82 -7.08 -9.61
N ASN A 57 8.82 -6.87 -8.29
CA ASN A 57 7.73 -6.26 -7.51
C ASN A 57 6.32 -6.69 -7.95
N ILE A 58 6.04 -7.99 -7.86
CA ILE A 58 4.75 -8.57 -8.22
C ILE A 58 3.89 -8.64 -6.97
N VAL A 59 2.71 -8.06 -7.03
CA VAL A 59 1.73 -8.05 -5.93
C VAL A 59 1.14 -9.45 -5.76
N TYR A 60 1.17 -9.96 -4.53
CA TYR A 60 0.36 -11.10 -4.11
C TYR A 60 -1.03 -10.61 -3.69
N ASP A 61 -1.11 -9.61 -2.81
CA ASP A 61 -2.35 -8.88 -2.57
C ASP A 61 -2.10 -7.47 -2.02
N ILE A 62 -3.10 -6.60 -2.17
CA ILE A 62 -3.23 -5.38 -1.38
C ILE A 62 -4.45 -5.52 -0.47
N LYS A 63 -4.24 -5.49 0.84
CA LYS A 63 -5.31 -5.65 1.84
C LYS A 63 -5.30 -4.56 2.89
N LEU A 64 -6.50 -4.22 3.35
CA LEU A 64 -6.69 -3.46 4.58
C LEU A 64 -6.65 -4.44 5.76
N LEU A 65 -5.89 -4.08 6.79
CA LEU A 65 -5.77 -4.88 8.00
C LEU A 65 -6.84 -4.47 9.01
N GLU A 66 -7.53 -5.46 9.56
CA GLU A 66 -8.57 -5.24 10.58
C GLU A 66 -7.95 -5.09 11.98
N PRO A 67 -8.29 -4.03 12.73
CA PRO A 67 -7.81 -3.83 14.10
C PRO A 67 -8.04 -5.05 14.99
N GLY A 68 -7.05 -5.38 15.83
CA GLY A 68 -7.11 -6.52 16.75
C GLY A 68 -6.79 -7.88 16.13
N THR A 69 -6.59 -7.96 14.81
CA THR A 69 -6.10 -9.20 14.19
C THR A 69 -4.59 -9.36 14.38
N PRO A 70 -4.05 -10.61 14.40
CA PRO A 70 -2.61 -10.82 14.51
C PRO A 70 -1.78 -10.11 13.42
N GLY A 71 -2.33 -10.02 12.19
CA GLY A 71 -1.71 -9.31 11.08
C GLY A 71 -1.62 -7.80 11.32
N TYR A 72 -2.70 -7.20 11.81
CA TYR A 72 -2.73 -5.78 12.20
C TYR A 72 -1.71 -5.47 13.30
N GLU A 73 -1.68 -6.28 14.35
CA GLU A 73 -0.75 -6.07 15.47
C GLU A 73 0.71 -6.21 15.05
N LYS A 74 1.01 -7.17 14.15
CA LYS A 74 2.35 -7.31 13.57
C LYS A 74 2.73 -6.06 12.75
N ALA A 75 1.84 -5.62 11.86
CA ALA A 75 2.07 -4.45 11.02
C ALA A 75 2.28 -3.18 11.84
N LEU A 76 1.47 -2.99 12.89
CA LEU A 76 1.59 -1.85 13.78
C LEU A 76 2.94 -1.84 14.53
N ARG A 77 3.44 -3.00 14.97
CA ARG A 77 4.78 -3.09 15.58
C ARG A 77 5.89 -2.68 14.62
N THR A 78 5.83 -3.12 13.36
CA THR A 78 6.79 -2.70 12.33
C THR A 78 6.74 -1.19 12.12
N LEU A 79 5.55 -0.61 11.97
CA LEU A 79 5.39 0.84 11.80
C LEU A 79 5.84 1.65 13.03
N ASN A 80 5.69 1.12 14.24
CA ASN A 80 6.17 1.78 15.46
C ASN A 80 7.70 1.89 15.54
N GLN A 81 8.43 1.16 14.70
CA GLN A 81 9.88 1.25 14.58
C GLN A 81 10.32 2.21 13.44
N SER A 82 9.37 2.75 12.69
CA SER A 82 9.62 3.67 11.56
C SER A 82 9.36 5.12 11.95
N ASP A 83 9.94 6.04 11.18
CA ASP A 83 9.71 7.47 11.35
C ASP A 83 8.26 7.85 11.00
N ARG A 84 7.63 8.59 11.91
CA ARG A 84 6.37 9.28 11.66
C ARG A 84 6.67 10.64 11.04
N PHE A 85 6.16 10.87 9.84
CA PHE A 85 6.37 12.13 9.12
C PHE A 85 5.15 13.06 9.15
N SER A 86 4.06 12.65 9.82
CA SER A 86 2.84 13.45 9.97
C SER A 86 2.09 13.11 11.26
N ASP A 87 1.55 14.15 11.91
CA ASP A 87 0.75 14.06 13.14
C ASP A 87 -0.74 13.77 12.88
N LYS A 88 -1.14 13.64 11.61
CA LYS A 88 -2.53 13.28 11.26
C LYS A 88 -2.91 11.97 11.94
N GLN A 89 -4.15 11.89 12.42
CA GLN A 89 -4.64 10.64 12.98
C GLN A 89 -5.01 9.69 11.83
N PRO A 90 -4.32 8.55 11.68
CA PRO A 90 -4.57 7.62 10.61
C PRO A 90 -5.86 6.84 10.89
N LYS A 91 -6.49 6.33 9.83
CA LYS A 91 -7.74 5.56 9.93
C LYS A 91 -7.54 4.10 9.59
N HIS A 92 -6.55 3.79 8.78
CA HIS A 92 -6.39 2.47 8.18
C HIS A 92 -4.92 2.03 8.16
N LEU A 93 -4.71 0.72 8.28
CA LEU A 93 -3.46 0.05 7.96
C LEU A 93 -3.67 -0.80 6.71
N ALA A 94 -2.76 -0.71 5.75
CA ALA A 94 -2.70 -1.58 4.59
C ALA A 94 -1.42 -2.40 4.58
N LEU A 95 -1.54 -3.61 4.06
CA LEU A 95 -0.44 -4.47 3.66
C LEU A 95 -0.47 -4.61 2.14
N VAL A 96 0.64 -4.32 1.49
CA VAL A 96 0.94 -4.75 0.12
C VAL A 96 1.84 -5.97 0.27
N ALA A 97 1.26 -7.16 0.13
CA ALA A 97 2.00 -8.41 0.12
C ALA A 97 2.57 -8.63 -1.29
N ALA A 98 3.83 -9.04 -1.36
CA ALA A 98 4.50 -9.32 -2.63
C ALA A 98 4.66 -10.82 -2.84
N THR A 99 4.38 -11.28 -4.06
CA THR A 99 4.84 -12.59 -4.53
C THR A 99 6.36 -12.57 -4.69
N VAL A 100 6.89 -11.45 -5.22
CA VAL A 100 8.33 -11.18 -5.32
C VAL A 100 8.57 -9.69 -5.16
N GLY A 101 9.50 -9.30 -4.30
CA GLY A 101 9.96 -7.91 -4.17
C GLY A 101 9.26 -7.14 -3.06
N ALA A 102 8.80 -5.93 -3.37
CA ALA A 102 8.39 -4.90 -2.41
C ALA A 102 7.16 -5.27 -1.56
N GLU A 103 7.40 -5.69 -0.32
CA GLU A 103 6.37 -5.75 0.71
C GLU A 103 6.23 -4.38 1.37
N MET A 104 5.00 -3.91 1.59
CA MET A 104 4.77 -2.58 2.17
C MET A 104 3.73 -2.61 3.28
N ILE A 105 4.00 -1.87 4.33
CA ILE A 105 3.07 -1.62 5.43
C ILE A 105 2.84 -0.12 5.49
N ILE A 106 1.57 0.28 5.33
CA ILE A 106 1.21 1.67 5.08
C ILE A 106 0.13 2.09 6.06
N GLU A 107 0.37 3.19 6.77
CA GLU A 107 -0.59 3.83 7.67
C GLU A 107 -1.14 5.08 7.01
N PHE A 108 -2.47 5.16 6.80
CA PHE A 108 -3.07 6.18 5.95
C PHE A 108 -4.51 6.56 6.34
N GLY A 109 -5.04 7.60 5.69
CA GLY A 109 -6.38 8.16 5.94
C GLY A 109 -7.47 7.67 4.99
N SER A 110 -7.21 7.60 3.67
CA SER A 110 -8.17 7.11 2.68
C SER A 110 -7.49 6.48 1.45
N LEU A 111 -8.20 5.58 0.78
CA LEU A 111 -7.71 4.87 -0.41
C LEU A 111 -8.37 5.44 -1.66
N ARG A 112 -7.59 5.72 -2.70
CA ARG A 112 -8.07 6.09 -4.03
C ARG A 112 -7.49 5.15 -5.07
N ILE A 113 -8.33 4.69 -6.00
CA ILE A 113 -7.92 3.84 -7.12
C ILE A 113 -8.37 4.52 -8.41
N GLU A 114 -7.44 4.70 -9.34
CA GLU A 114 -7.72 5.21 -10.68
C GLU A 114 -7.22 4.20 -11.70
N SER A 115 -7.99 3.93 -12.75
CA SER A 115 -7.60 3.02 -13.82
C SER A 115 -8.03 3.55 -15.18
N THR A 116 -7.26 3.21 -16.21
CA THR A 116 -7.59 3.46 -17.62
C THR A 116 -7.92 2.17 -18.34
#